data_AF-A0A961BMT9-F1
#
_entry.id   AF-A0A961BMT9-F1
#
_cell.length_a   1.000
_cell.length_b   1.000
_cell.length_c   1.000
_cell.angle_alpha   90.00
_cell.angle_beta   90.00
_cell.angle_gamma   90.00
#
_symmetry.space_group_name_H-M   'P 1'
#
loop_
_entity.id
_entity.type
_entity.pdbx_description
1 polymer ?
#
loop_
_entity_poly.entity_id
_entity_poly.type
_entity_poly.pdbx_seq_one_letter_code
_entity_poly.pdbx_strand_id
1 'polypeptide(L)'
;MNRKTFMLSLVAIALFASIGAAVAAGSSDSSTTTSSSTTSSTAATTSTSSDSSTTTSTTSVAATEGGTVVVEADAAGTITVAVENSALRLVSVDVNAGWTVESTDEEADEIDVDFRNGDQKVEADIELVNGEVVSKIETGTVGTDDNDDDDDSTPSTTIPLEDGTHVIDLKGAGSMTVAVTNGQLTLVSTDLATGWELTDSKTDTDEIEIKVTDGTVEVEAEVEIDDGALTWDVEVDDDKDDDSDHDDKDHGEEHEDHDDHGGDQGQDDD
;
A
#
# COMPACT_ATOMS: atom_id res chain seq x y z
N MET A 1 2.45 -32.58 -31.06
CA MET A 1 3.66 -32.13 -30.33
C MET A 1 4.52 -31.31 -31.28
N ASN A 2 4.29 -29.99 -31.34
CA ASN A 2 5.08 -29.06 -32.14
C ASN A 2 5.60 -27.98 -31.19
N ARG A 3 6.86 -28.08 -30.76
CA ARG A 3 7.55 -27.00 -30.06
C ARG A 3 8.06 -26.01 -31.11
N LYS A 4 7.48 -24.81 -31.15
CA LYS A 4 8.02 -23.69 -31.93
C LYS A 4 9.15 -23.05 -31.13
N THR A 5 10.37 -23.21 -31.63
CA THR A 5 11.56 -22.47 -31.22
C THR A 5 11.39 -21.00 -31.62
N PHE A 6 11.31 -20.09 -30.65
CA PHE A 6 11.51 -18.66 -30.90
C PHE A 6 12.97 -18.31 -30.63
N MET A 7 13.57 -17.60 -31.59
CA MET A 7 14.96 -17.15 -31.56
C MET A 7 15.13 -15.97 -30.62
N LEU A 8 16.17 -16.06 -29.80
CA LEU A 8 16.79 -15.01 -28.98
C LEU A 8 16.99 -13.73 -29.81
N SER A 9 16.35 -12.63 -29.39
CA SER A 9 16.71 -11.28 -29.84
C SER A 9 17.62 -10.64 -28.79
N LEU A 10 18.82 -10.31 -29.21
CA LEU A 10 19.87 -9.72 -28.39
C LEU A 10 19.67 -8.20 -28.42
N VAL A 11 19.14 -7.60 -27.34
CA VAL A 11 19.06 -6.14 -27.19
C VAL A 11 20.27 -5.67 -26.38
N ALA A 12 20.95 -4.67 -26.93
CA ALA A 12 22.18 -4.13 -26.40
C ALA A 12 21.91 -3.20 -25.20
N ILE A 13 22.59 -3.45 -24.09
CA ILE A 13 22.60 -2.61 -22.90
C ILE A 13 23.31 -1.29 -23.24
N ALA A 14 22.60 -0.17 -23.15
CA ALA A 14 23.16 1.16 -23.25
C ALA A 14 23.64 1.63 -21.87
N LEU A 15 24.97 1.62 -21.67
CA LEU A 15 25.65 2.28 -20.56
C LEU A 15 25.56 3.80 -20.72
N PHE A 16 24.76 4.48 -19.90
CA PHE A 16 24.85 5.93 -19.74
C PHE A 16 25.85 6.25 -18.62
N ALA A 17 27.07 6.62 -19.02
CA ALA A 17 28.04 7.29 -18.15
C ALA A 17 27.73 8.80 -18.15
N SER A 18 27.19 9.33 -17.05
CA SER A 18 27.09 10.77 -16.83
C SER A 18 28.35 11.28 -16.10
N ILE A 19 29.17 12.01 -16.85
CA ILE A 19 30.37 12.69 -16.37
C ILE A 19 30.01 14.17 -16.12
N GLY A 20 30.04 14.56 -14.84
CA GLY A 20 30.68 15.77 -14.29
C GLY A 20 30.19 17.18 -14.68
N ALA A 21 29.98 18.01 -13.65
CA ALA A 21 30.65 19.32 -13.53
C ALA A 21 30.46 19.93 -12.12
N ALA A 22 31.57 20.13 -11.41
CA ALA A 22 31.68 20.98 -10.23
C ALA A 22 32.00 22.43 -10.64
N VAL A 23 31.40 23.43 -9.99
CA VAL A 23 31.84 24.83 -9.75
C VAL A 23 30.63 25.56 -9.11
N ALA A 24 30.69 26.53 -8.19
CA ALA A 24 31.76 27.29 -7.55
C ALA A 24 31.23 27.79 -6.19
N ALA A 25 32.17 28.02 -5.27
CA ALA A 25 31.95 28.72 -4.01
C ALA A 25 31.47 30.16 -4.23
N GLY A 26 30.50 30.60 -3.42
CA GLY A 26 30.07 31.98 -3.29
C GLY A 26 29.74 32.29 -1.84
N SER A 27 30.75 32.76 -1.08
CA SER A 27 30.55 33.41 0.22
C SER A 27 29.88 34.76 0.04
N SER A 28 28.88 35.09 0.85
CA SER A 28 28.60 36.46 1.30
C SER A 28 27.77 36.46 2.59
N ASP A 29 28.42 36.98 3.63
CA ASP A 29 27.91 37.48 4.90
C ASP A 29 26.64 38.35 4.78
N SER A 30 25.78 38.31 5.80
CA SER A 30 25.51 39.49 6.67
C SER A 30 24.21 39.33 7.46
N SER A 31 24.39 39.27 8.79
CA SER A 31 23.43 39.43 9.89
C SER A 31 22.27 40.42 9.67
N THR A 32 21.07 40.07 10.17
CA THR A 32 20.20 41.02 10.89
C THR A 32 19.32 40.26 11.89
N THR A 33 19.51 40.55 13.17
CA THR A 33 18.64 40.20 14.29
C THR A 33 17.34 40.99 14.23
N THR A 34 16.19 40.35 14.45
CA THR A 34 14.95 41.04 14.85
C THR A 34 14.20 40.16 15.85
N SER A 35 14.03 40.72 17.04
CA SER A 35 13.34 40.13 18.19
C SER A 35 11.84 40.42 18.16
N SER A 36 11.10 39.59 18.92
CA SER A 36 9.80 39.88 19.55
C SER A 36 8.60 39.79 18.60
N SER A 37 7.45 39.20 18.93
CA SER A 37 6.80 39.02 20.23
C SER A 37 5.74 37.92 20.11
N THR A 38 5.78 36.96 21.03
CA THR A 38 4.77 35.92 21.24
C THR A 38 3.50 36.53 21.82
N THR A 39 2.40 36.44 21.07
CA THR A 39 1.04 36.62 21.60
C THR A 39 0.30 35.30 21.42
N SER A 40 0.27 34.51 22.49
CA SER A 40 -0.51 33.28 22.59
C SER A 40 -1.99 33.62 22.50
N SER A 41 -2.58 33.34 21.34
CA SER A 41 -4.03 33.29 21.15
C SER A 41 -4.40 31.82 21.05
N THR A 42 -4.93 31.27 22.14
CA THR A 42 -5.54 29.93 22.16
C THR A 42 -6.78 29.96 21.26
N ALA A 43 -6.61 29.55 20.01
CA ALA A 43 -7.73 29.31 19.10
C ALA A 43 -8.40 28.01 19.52
N ALA A 44 -9.71 28.06 19.76
CA ALA A 44 -10.52 26.88 20.01
C ALA A 44 -10.60 26.06 18.71
N THR A 45 -9.93 24.92 18.67
CA THR A 45 -10.12 23.89 17.65
C THR A 45 -11.54 23.35 17.78
N THR A 46 -12.37 23.63 16.79
CA THR A 46 -13.69 23.02 16.68
C THR A 46 -13.50 21.76 15.85
N SER A 47 -13.43 20.61 16.51
CA SER A 47 -13.35 19.31 15.83
C SER A 47 -14.67 19.08 15.09
N THR A 48 -14.66 19.27 13.79
CA THR A 48 -15.70 18.76 12.91
C THR A 48 -15.39 17.30 12.66
N SER A 49 -16.13 16.42 13.33
CA SER A 49 -16.16 14.99 12.99
C SER A 49 -16.63 14.85 11.55
N SER A 50 -15.73 14.42 10.67
CA SER A 50 -16.06 14.07 9.31
C SER A 50 -16.71 12.69 9.34
N ASP A 51 -18.04 12.63 9.20
CA ASP A 51 -18.73 11.35 8.97
C ASP A 51 -18.25 10.80 7.62
N SER A 52 -17.46 9.73 7.65
CA SER A 52 -17.12 8.95 6.46
C SER A 52 -18.43 8.39 5.88
N SER A 53 -18.79 8.84 4.69
CA SER A 53 -20.05 8.47 4.04
C SER A 53 -19.75 7.52 2.89
N THR A 54 -19.93 6.22 3.14
CA THR A 54 -19.85 5.21 2.09
C THR A 54 -21.19 5.12 1.36
N THR A 55 -21.15 5.07 0.02
CA THR A 55 -22.34 4.77 -0.79
C THR A 55 -22.13 3.53 -1.63
N THR A 56 -23.08 2.61 -1.57
CA THR A 56 -23.07 1.34 -2.32
C THR A 56 -24.21 1.33 -3.34
N SER A 57 -23.91 0.96 -4.58
CA SER A 57 -24.87 0.80 -5.67
C SER A 57 -24.74 -0.59 -6.29
N THR A 58 -25.86 -1.24 -6.61
CA THR A 58 -25.87 -2.57 -7.25
C THR A 58 -26.68 -2.53 -8.54
N THR A 59 -26.14 -3.10 -9.62
CA THR A 59 -26.80 -3.23 -10.91
C THR A 59 -26.72 -4.68 -11.40
N SER A 60 -27.74 -5.15 -12.12
CA SER A 60 -27.69 -6.45 -12.83
C SER A 60 -28.07 -6.24 -14.28
N VAL A 61 -27.30 -6.86 -15.19
CA VAL A 61 -27.50 -6.83 -16.63
C VAL A 61 -27.41 -8.24 -17.17
N ALA A 62 -28.42 -8.66 -17.95
CA ALA A 62 -28.38 -9.95 -18.65
C ALA A 62 -27.22 -9.98 -19.64
N ALA A 63 -26.31 -10.95 -19.49
CA ALA A 63 -25.19 -11.14 -20.39
C ALA A 63 -25.56 -12.10 -21.52
N THR A 64 -25.00 -11.87 -22.70
CA THR A 64 -25.06 -12.82 -23.80
C THR A 64 -23.67 -13.41 -23.98
N GLU A 65 -23.59 -14.73 -24.13
CA GLU A 65 -22.34 -15.44 -24.47
C GLU A 65 -21.67 -14.81 -25.70
N GLY A 66 -20.40 -14.42 -25.57
CA GLY A 66 -19.62 -13.69 -26.57
C GLY A 66 -19.95 -12.19 -26.68
N GLY A 67 -20.75 -11.65 -25.75
CA GLY A 67 -21.10 -10.24 -25.66
C GLY A 67 -20.25 -9.49 -24.62
N THR A 68 -20.33 -8.16 -24.66
CA THR A 68 -19.68 -7.27 -23.69
C THR A 68 -20.71 -6.52 -22.86
N VAL A 69 -20.37 -6.22 -21.61
CA VAL A 69 -21.14 -5.38 -20.69
C VAL A 69 -20.26 -4.21 -20.26
N VAL A 70 -20.83 -3.01 -20.21
CA VAL A 70 -20.16 -1.81 -19.69
C VAL A 70 -20.73 -1.51 -18.32
N VAL A 71 -19.86 -1.40 -17.33
CA VAL A 71 -20.15 -1.09 -15.92
C VAL A 71 -19.62 0.31 -15.63
N GLU A 72 -20.46 1.16 -15.03
CA GLU A 72 -20.09 2.52 -14.63
C GLU A 72 -19.55 2.49 -13.20
N ALA A 73 -18.27 2.84 -13.00
CA ALA A 73 -17.60 2.92 -11.69
C ALA A 73 -17.73 4.34 -11.11
N ASP A 74 -18.96 4.88 -11.11
CA ASP A 74 -19.30 6.24 -10.70
C ASP A 74 -18.34 7.31 -11.29
N ALA A 75 -17.71 8.14 -10.45
CA ALA A 75 -16.82 9.20 -10.87
C ALA A 75 -15.49 8.67 -11.43
N ALA A 76 -15.13 7.42 -11.15
CA ALA A 76 -13.82 6.85 -11.46
C ALA A 76 -13.65 6.46 -12.93
N GLY A 77 -14.72 6.07 -13.62
CA GLY A 77 -14.65 5.70 -15.03
C GLY A 77 -15.65 4.62 -15.44
N THR A 78 -15.31 3.89 -16.49
CA THR A 78 -16.11 2.76 -16.99
C THR A 78 -15.26 1.51 -17.18
N ILE A 79 -15.82 0.36 -16.83
CA ILE A 79 -15.21 -0.96 -16.99
C ILE A 79 -15.97 -1.72 -18.08
N THR A 80 -15.27 -2.25 -19.07
CA THR A 80 -15.87 -3.13 -20.08
C THR A 80 -15.43 -4.56 -19.80
N VAL A 81 -16.40 -5.45 -19.62
CA VAL A 81 -16.18 -6.89 -19.43
C VAL A 81 -16.80 -7.69 -20.58
N ALA A 82 -16.25 -8.86 -20.87
CA ALA A 82 -16.81 -9.84 -21.80
C ALA A 82 -17.21 -11.12 -21.06
N VAL A 83 -18.26 -11.78 -21.57
CA VAL A 83 -18.63 -13.12 -21.11
C VAL A 83 -18.27 -14.14 -22.18
N GLU A 84 -17.28 -14.99 -21.91
CA GLU A 84 -16.78 -16.01 -22.83
C GLU A 84 -16.64 -17.36 -22.14
N ASN A 85 -17.26 -18.39 -22.72
CA ASN A 85 -17.30 -19.76 -22.21
C ASN A 85 -17.82 -19.83 -20.77
N SER A 86 -18.85 -19.05 -20.45
CA SER A 86 -19.36 -18.89 -19.08
C SER A 86 -18.35 -18.33 -18.07
N ALA A 87 -17.36 -17.54 -18.51
CA ALA A 87 -16.42 -16.83 -17.65
C ALA A 87 -16.40 -15.33 -17.97
N LEU A 88 -16.15 -14.50 -16.96
CA LEU A 88 -15.83 -13.09 -17.10
C LEU A 88 -14.41 -12.90 -17.64
N ARG A 89 -14.22 -11.83 -18.40
CA ARG A 89 -12.92 -11.35 -18.86
C ARG A 89 -12.94 -9.83 -18.86
N LEU A 90 -11.92 -9.20 -18.30
CA LEU A 90 -11.76 -7.77 -18.44
C LEU A 90 -11.36 -7.43 -19.88
N VAL A 91 -12.05 -6.48 -20.49
CA VAL A 91 -11.76 -6.01 -21.86
C VAL A 91 -11.01 -4.68 -21.81
N SER A 92 -11.50 -3.73 -21.02
CA SER A 92 -10.87 -2.43 -20.85
C SER A 92 -11.34 -1.75 -19.57
N VAL A 93 -10.48 -0.86 -19.05
CA VAL A 93 -10.82 0.10 -18.01
C VAL A 93 -10.54 1.49 -18.55
N ASP A 94 -11.58 2.30 -18.70
CA ASP A 94 -11.50 3.68 -19.17
C ASP A 94 -11.64 4.62 -17.97
N VAL A 95 -10.50 5.11 -17.47
CA VAL A 95 -10.40 5.90 -16.24
C VAL A 95 -10.68 7.38 -16.51
N ASN A 96 -11.52 8.01 -15.68
CA ASN A 96 -11.78 9.44 -15.75
C ASN A 96 -10.59 10.26 -15.24
N ALA A 97 -10.49 11.51 -15.70
CA ALA A 97 -9.39 12.40 -15.32
C ALA A 97 -9.30 12.59 -13.79
N GLY A 98 -8.10 12.39 -13.24
CA GLY A 98 -7.82 12.52 -11.81
C GLY A 98 -7.90 11.21 -11.03
N TRP A 99 -8.44 10.15 -11.64
CA TRP A 99 -8.46 8.81 -11.05
C TRP A 99 -7.31 7.95 -11.59
N THR A 100 -6.89 6.98 -10.79
CA THR A 100 -5.96 5.91 -11.15
C THR A 100 -6.54 4.57 -10.73
N VAL A 101 -6.26 3.51 -11.48
CA VAL A 101 -6.53 2.14 -11.03
C VAL A 101 -5.43 1.75 -10.05
N GLU A 102 -5.78 1.30 -8.86
CA GLU A 102 -4.83 0.79 -7.85
C GLU A 102 -4.61 -0.71 -8.01
N SER A 103 -5.70 -1.49 -8.09
CA SER A 103 -5.64 -2.94 -8.21
C SER A 103 -6.66 -3.45 -9.25
N THR A 104 -6.40 -4.65 -9.75
CA THR A 104 -7.33 -5.38 -10.61
C THR A 104 -7.15 -6.87 -10.33
N ASP A 105 -8.20 -7.51 -9.86
CA ASP A 105 -8.26 -8.96 -9.72
C ASP A 105 -9.24 -9.55 -10.73
N GLU A 106 -8.89 -10.68 -11.33
CA GLU A 106 -9.67 -11.33 -12.38
C GLU A 106 -9.79 -12.84 -12.12
N GLU A 107 -10.97 -13.24 -11.66
CA GLU A 107 -11.38 -14.63 -11.59
C GLU A 107 -12.31 -15.01 -12.75
N ALA A 108 -12.68 -16.29 -12.85
CA ALA A 108 -13.56 -16.75 -13.91
C ALA A 108 -14.99 -16.22 -13.76
N ASP A 109 -15.43 -15.94 -12.55
CA ASP A 109 -16.79 -15.51 -12.22
C ASP A 109 -16.87 -14.19 -11.46
N GLU A 110 -15.72 -13.57 -11.17
CA GLU A 110 -15.58 -12.32 -10.43
C GLU A 110 -14.44 -11.47 -11.01
N ILE A 111 -14.62 -10.14 -11.03
CA ILE A 111 -13.60 -9.17 -11.40
C ILE A 111 -13.73 -8.00 -10.43
N ASP A 112 -12.64 -7.66 -9.76
CA ASP A 112 -12.59 -6.54 -8.82
C ASP A 112 -11.64 -5.46 -9.34
N VAL A 113 -12.08 -4.21 -9.32
CA VAL A 113 -11.28 -3.07 -9.77
C VAL A 113 -11.36 -1.93 -8.77
N ASP A 114 -10.20 -1.57 -8.21
CA ASP A 114 -10.08 -0.44 -7.29
C ASP A 114 -9.56 0.80 -8.00
N PHE A 115 -10.20 1.93 -7.72
CA PHE A 115 -9.83 3.24 -8.21
C PHE A 115 -9.56 4.19 -7.07
N ARG A 116 -8.57 5.06 -7.25
CA ARG A 116 -8.24 6.13 -6.29
C ARG A 116 -8.09 7.49 -6.93
N ASN A 117 -8.48 8.51 -6.17
CA ASN A 117 -8.23 9.92 -6.45
C ASN A 117 -8.01 10.66 -5.13
N GLY A 118 -6.74 10.77 -4.71
CA GLY A 118 -6.37 11.31 -3.40
C GLY A 118 -6.95 10.45 -2.28
N ASP A 119 -7.82 11.05 -1.47
CA ASP A 119 -8.49 10.40 -0.34
C ASP A 119 -9.81 9.71 -0.75
N GLN A 120 -10.17 9.72 -2.04
CA GLN A 120 -11.38 9.06 -2.52
C GLN A 120 -11.05 7.67 -3.08
N LYS A 121 -11.87 6.68 -2.76
CA LYS A 121 -11.82 5.32 -3.29
C LYS A 121 -13.13 4.97 -4.00
N VAL A 122 -13.04 4.25 -5.11
CA VAL A 122 -14.15 3.51 -5.71
C VAL A 122 -13.73 2.05 -5.87
N GLU A 123 -14.54 1.15 -5.36
CA GLU A 123 -14.39 -0.30 -5.51
C GLU A 123 -15.49 -0.79 -6.44
N ALA A 124 -15.14 -1.59 -7.43
CA ALA A 124 -16.09 -2.15 -8.39
C ALA A 124 -15.96 -3.67 -8.43
N ASP A 125 -16.89 -4.35 -7.76
CA ASP A 125 -17.02 -5.81 -7.76
C ASP A 125 -17.95 -6.23 -8.91
N ILE A 126 -17.52 -7.09 -9.81
CA ILE A 126 -18.28 -7.53 -10.98
C ILE A 126 -18.36 -9.06 -11.01
N GLU A 127 -19.54 -9.61 -10.74
CA GLU A 127 -19.78 -11.05 -10.67
C GLU A 127 -20.64 -11.57 -11.84
N LEU A 128 -20.44 -12.83 -12.25
CA LEU A 128 -21.30 -13.54 -13.20
C LEU A 128 -22.25 -14.51 -12.48
N VAL A 129 -23.45 -14.03 -12.17
CA VAL A 129 -24.45 -14.78 -11.41
C VAL A 129 -25.58 -15.26 -12.30
N ASN A 130 -25.70 -16.58 -12.50
CA ASN A 130 -26.76 -17.20 -13.32
C ASN A 130 -26.85 -16.67 -14.77
N GLY A 131 -25.72 -16.26 -15.36
CA GLY A 131 -25.67 -15.68 -16.71
C GLY A 131 -26.03 -14.19 -16.78
N GLU A 132 -26.18 -13.55 -15.63
CA GLU A 132 -26.28 -12.09 -15.51
C GLU A 132 -24.96 -11.55 -14.96
N VAL A 133 -24.52 -10.40 -15.48
CA VAL A 133 -23.41 -9.64 -14.88
C VAL A 133 -24.02 -8.76 -13.79
N VAL A 134 -23.62 -8.99 -12.55
CA VAL A 134 -24.02 -8.22 -11.37
C VAL A 134 -22.83 -7.38 -10.95
N SER A 135 -23.01 -6.07 -10.82
CA SER A 135 -21.96 -5.17 -10.38
C SER A 135 -22.34 -4.49 -9.07
N LYS A 136 -21.42 -4.46 -8.10
CA LYS A 136 -21.51 -3.68 -6.87
C LYS A 136 -20.43 -2.60 -6.91
N ILE A 137 -20.86 -1.35 -6.79
CA ILE A 137 -19.98 -0.18 -6.80
C ILE A 137 -20.03 0.45 -5.41
N GLU A 138 -18.90 0.47 -4.72
CA GLU A 138 -18.76 1.13 -3.42
C GLU A 138 -17.89 2.36 -3.58
N THR A 139 -18.36 3.50 -3.09
CA THR A 139 -17.58 4.73 -3.10
C THR A 139 -17.38 5.19 -1.67
N GLY A 140 -16.14 5.48 -1.31
CA GLY A 140 -15.78 5.93 0.03
C GLY A 140 -14.69 6.99 -0.01
N THR A 141 -14.42 7.54 1.16
CA THR A 141 -13.11 8.14 1.43
C THR A 141 -12.24 7.07 2.07
N VAL A 142 -10.96 7.04 1.73
CA VAL A 142 -9.95 6.28 2.48
C VAL A 142 -10.01 6.85 3.89
N GLY A 143 -10.68 6.13 4.79
CA GLY A 143 -10.75 6.52 6.17
C GLY A 143 -9.35 6.42 6.76
N THR A 144 -8.91 7.44 7.47
CA THR A 144 -8.03 7.23 8.62
C THR A 144 -8.89 6.60 9.72
N ASP A 145 -9.53 5.47 9.43
CA ASP A 145 -10.29 4.77 10.45
C ASP A 145 -9.25 4.25 11.43
N ASP A 146 -9.04 5.06 12.47
CA ASP A 146 -8.30 4.77 13.71
C ASP A 146 -8.96 3.59 14.46
N ASN A 147 -9.40 2.56 13.76
CA ASN A 147 -9.83 1.33 14.39
C ASN A 147 -8.56 0.64 14.87
N ASP A 148 -8.30 0.82 16.17
CA ASP A 148 -7.39 0.07 17.05
C ASP A 148 -7.61 -1.47 17.05
N ASP A 149 -8.15 -2.05 15.98
CA ASP A 149 -8.08 -3.49 15.76
C ASP A 149 -6.78 -3.72 14.99
N ASP A 150 -5.81 -4.36 15.65
CA ASP A 150 -4.48 -4.81 15.18
C ASP A 150 -4.51 -5.67 13.90
N ASP A 151 -5.22 -5.25 12.87
CA ASP A 151 -5.11 -5.77 11.52
C ASP A 151 -4.21 -4.81 10.75
N ASP A 152 -2.92 -4.91 11.08
CA ASP A 152 -1.77 -4.33 10.38
C ASP A 152 -1.63 -4.95 8.98
N SER A 153 -2.74 -5.04 8.27
CA SER A 153 -2.78 -5.43 6.88
C SER A 153 -2.65 -4.15 6.08
N THR A 154 -1.42 -3.72 5.87
CA THR A 154 -1.13 -2.63 4.95
C THR A 154 -1.63 -3.01 3.54
N PRO A 155 -2.18 -2.05 2.77
CA PRO A 155 -2.77 -2.37 1.49
C PRO A 155 -1.69 -2.78 0.47
N SER A 156 -1.64 -4.07 0.16
CA SER A 156 -0.81 -4.62 -0.91
C SER A 156 -1.39 -4.33 -2.29
N THR A 157 -0.51 -4.04 -3.25
CA THR A 157 -0.87 -3.97 -4.67
C THR A 157 -0.36 -5.18 -5.40
N THR A 158 -1.26 -5.91 -6.07
CA THR A 158 -0.94 -7.10 -6.86
C THR A 158 -1.18 -6.83 -8.35
N ILE A 159 -0.19 -7.17 -9.19
CA ILE A 159 -0.35 -7.17 -10.66
C ILE A 159 0.18 -8.47 -11.29
N PRO A 160 -0.29 -8.87 -12.49
CA PRO A 160 0.27 -10.03 -13.19
C PRO A 160 1.78 -9.90 -13.41
N LEU A 161 2.52 -11.02 -13.25
CA LEU A 161 3.97 -11.02 -13.44
C LEU A 161 4.34 -10.89 -14.92
N GLU A 162 4.67 -9.67 -15.34
CA GLU A 162 5.16 -9.35 -16.68
C GLU A 162 6.62 -8.90 -16.63
N ASP A 163 7.45 -9.34 -17.60
CA ASP A 163 8.80 -8.80 -17.76
C ASP A 163 8.70 -7.31 -18.08
N GLY A 164 9.34 -6.46 -17.28
CA GLY A 164 9.11 -5.03 -17.34
C GLY A 164 9.86 -4.23 -16.30
N THR A 165 9.58 -2.93 -16.26
CA THR A 165 10.06 -2.01 -15.24
C THR A 165 8.85 -1.37 -14.60
N HIS A 166 8.80 -1.38 -13.27
CA HIS A 166 7.69 -0.89 -12.46
C HIS A 166 8.21 0.21 -11.55
N VAL A 167 7.43 1.27 -11.41
CA VAL A 167 7.74 2.41 -10.54
C VAL A 167 6.73 2.40 -9.41
N ILE A 168 7.24 2.41 -8.18
CA ILE A 168 6.47 2.32 -6.95
C ILE A 168 6.64 3.65 -6.20
N ASP A 169 5.52 4.25 -5.80
CA ASP A 169 5.47 5.49 -5.02
C ASP A 169 5.67 5.21 -3.54
N LEU A 170 6.64 5.87 -2.91
CA LEU A 170 7.00 5.68 -1.50
C LEU A 170 6.24 6.64 -0.58
N LYS A 171 4.95 6.88 -0.86
CA LYS A 171 4.03 7.72 -0.06
C LYS A 171 4.59 9.11 0.29
N GLY A 172 5.30 9.74 -0.65
CA GLY A 172 5.92 11.05 -0.46
C GLY A 172 7.41 11.04 -0.08
N ALA A 173 7.98 9.88 0.28
CA ALA A 173 9.42 9.70 0.47
C ALA A 173 10.21 9.67 -0.84
N GLY A 174 9.53 9.51 -1.98
CA GLY A 174 10.12 9.44 -3.31
C GLY A 174 9.50 8.32 -4.13
N SER A 175 10.30 7.69 -4.99
CA SER A 175 9.88 6.52 -5.75
C SER A 175 11.02 5.50 -5.86
N MET A 176 10.68 4.21 -5.94
CA MET A 176 11.62 3.16 -6.33
C MET A 176 11.24 2.56 -7.69
N THR A 177 12.24 2.15 -8.45
CA THR A 177 12.05 1.48 -9.73
C THR A 177 12.61 0.07 -9.65
N VAL A 178 11.78 -0.92 -9.93
CA VAL A 178 12.15 -2.34 -9.99
C VAL A 178 12.01 -2.86 -11.41
N ALA A 179 12.77 -3.90 -11.76
CA ALA A 179 12.60 -4.60 -13.01
C ALA A 179 12.43 -6.11 -12.78
N VAL A 180 11.42 -6.66 -13.45
CA VAL A 180 11.17 -8.10 -13.56
C VAL A 180 11.82 -8.59 -14.85
N THR A 181 12.70 -9.59 -14.78
CA THR A 181 13.33 -10.17 -15.98
C THR A 181 13.49 -11.67 -15.86
N ASN A 182 12.72 -12.42 -16.64
CA ASN A 182 12.62 -13.88 -16.57
C ASN A 182 12.23 -14.36 -15.16
N GLY A 183 11.25 -13.68 -14.55
CA GLY A 183 10.76 -13.98 -13.20
C GLY A 183 11.79 -13.75 -12.10
N GLN A 184 12.66 -12.75 -12.27
CA GLN A 184 13.61 -12.32 -11.24
C GLN A 184 13.47 -10.82 -11.03
N LEU A 185 13.48 -10.40 -9.77
CA LEU A 185 13.47 -9.00 -9.35
C LEU A 185 14.88 -8.41 -9.35
N THR A 186 14.95 -7.15 -9.76
CA THR A 186 16.15 -6.32 -9.64
C THR A 186 15.77 -4.90 -9.29
N LEU A 187 16.42 -4.33 -8.27
CA LEU A 187 16.29 -2.91 -7.96
C LEU A 187 17.06 -2.09 -9.01
N VAL A 188 16.37 -1.22 -9.74
CA VAL A 188 16.95 -0.41 -10.81
C VAL A 188 17.42 0.94 -10.27
N SER A 189 16.55 1.66 -9.58
CA SER A 189 16.86 2.96 -8.97
C SER A 189 15.96 3.27 -7.78
N THR A 190 16.43 4.21 -6.95
CA THR A 190 15.65 4.82 -5.88
C THR A 190 15.83 6.33 -5.98
N ASP A 191 14.74 7.05 -6.22
CA ASP A 191 14.69 8.49 -6.42
C ASP A 191 13.97 9.13 -5.23
N LEU A 192 14.73 9.45 -4.19
CA LEU A 192 14.20 9.97 -2.91
C LEU A 192 13.91 11.47 -2.94
N ALA A 193 12.86 11.85 -2.22
CA ALA A 193 12.53 13.25 -1.96
C ALA A 193 13.61 13.91 -1.08
N THR A 194 13.68 15.25 -1.12
CA THR A 194 14.67 15.99 -0.32
C THR A 194 14.41 15.78 1.17
N GLY A 195 15.44 15.38 1.92
CA GLY A 195 15.36 15.15 3.36
C GLY A 195 15.24 13.67 3.72
N TRP A 196 14.87 12.81 2.77
CA TRP A 196 14.81 11.37 2.95
C TRP A 196 16.15 10.70 2.63
N GLU A 197 16.51 9.67 3.38
CA GLU A 197 17.72 8.88 3.23
C GLU A 197 17.38 7.39 3.24
N LEU A 198 18.04 6.61 2.37
CA LEU A 198 17.94 5.15 2.37
C LEU A 198 18.76 4.59 3.54
N THR A 199 18.11 3.90 4.48
CA THR A 199 18.73 3.34 5.68
C THR A 199 19.04 1.87 5.54
N ASP A 200 18.18 1.12 4.85
CA ASP A 200 18.39 -0.30 4.58
C ASP A 200 17.94 -0.70 3.18
N SER A 201 18.55 -1.76 2.65
CA SER A 201 18.15 -2.37 1.40
C SER A 201 18.54 -3.84 1.35
N LYS A 202 17.56 -4.70 1.10
CA LYS A 202 17.73 -6.13 0.89
C LYS A 202 17.20 -6.49 -0.49
N THR A 203 17.95 -7.31 -1.21
CA THR A 203 17.59 -7.74 -2.56
C THR A 203 17.88 -9.22 -2.71
N ASP A 204 16.83 -9.98 -2.94
CA ASP A 204 16.85 -11.39 -3.29
C ASP A 204 16.31 -11.57 -4.73
N THR A 205 16.12 -12.83 -5.15
CA THR A 205 15.74 -13.11 -6.55
C THR A 205 14.26 -12.79 -6.82
N ASP A 206 13.47 -12.87 -5.78
CA ASP A 206 12.01 -12.85 -5.75
C ASP A 206 11.47 -11.84 -4.72
N GLU A 207 12.35 -11.12 -4.01
CA GLU A 207 11.98 -10.15 -2.97
C GLU A 207 12.97 -8.96 -3.00
N ILE A 208 12.47 -7.74 -2.84
CA ILE A 208 13.23 -6.52 -2.63
C ILE A 208 12.57 -5.75 -1.50
N GLU A 209 13.34 -5.42 -0.48
CA GLU A 209 12.90 -4.61 0.67
C GLU A 209 13.81 -3.39 0.77
N ILE A 210 13.23 -2.19 0.93
CA ILE A 210 13.97 -0.97 1.23
C ILE A 210 13.35 -0.23 2.41
N LYS A 211 14.20 0.41 3.22
CA LYS A 211 13.76 1.32 4.29
C LYS A 211 14.34 2.70 4.05
N VAL A 212 13.50 3.72 4.12
CA VAL A 212 13.90 5.12 3.97
C VAL A 212 13.39 5.94 5.14
N THR A 213 14.12 6.97 5.56
CA THR A 213 13.71 7.81 6.69
C THR A 213 14.08 9.27 6.45
N ASP A 214 13.31 10.20 7.00
CA ASP A 214 13.69 11.61 7.11
C ASP A 214 14.27 11.98 8.50
N GLY A 215 14.45 10.97 9.36
CA GLY A 215 14.91 11.09 10.75
C GLY A 215 13.78 11.17 11.77
N THR A 216 12.53 11.38 11.34
CA THR A 216 11.32 11.32 12.18
C THR A 216 10.40 10.19 11.72
N VAL A 217 10.13 10.10 10.43
CA VAL A 217 9.27 9.07 9.81
C VAL A 217 10.14 8.01 9.14
N GLU A 218 9.71 6.75 9.17
CA GLU A 218 10.26 5.67 8.35
C GLU A 218 9.22 5.19 7.34
N VAL A 219 9.68 4.85 6.13
CA VAL A 219 8.87 4.21 5.11
C VAL A 219 9.58 2.94 4.70
N GLU A 220 8.87 1.83 4.82
CA GLU A 220 9.29 0.52 4.36
C GLU A 220 8.55 0.20 3.07
N ALA A 221 9.28 -0.30 2.07
CA ALA A 221 8.67 -0.79 0.85
C ALA A 221 9.22 -2.17 0.52
N GLU A 222 8.31 -3.12 0.44
CA GLU A 222 8.56 -4.51 0.08
C GLU A 222 7.96 -4.78 -1.31
N VAL A 223 8.69 -5.51 -2.13
CA VAL A 223 8.28 -5.92 -3.48
C VAL A 223 8.66 -7.36 -3.65
N GLU A 224 7.69 -8.22 -3.92
CA GLU A 224 7.93 -9.65 -4.06
C GLU A 224 7.23 -10.25 -5.28
N ILE A 225 7.71 -11.42 -5.71
CA ILE A 225 7.05 -12.25 -6.71
C ILE A 225 6.42 -13.43 -5.98
N ASP A 226 5.11 -13.39 -5.78
CA ASP A 226 4.34 -14.51 -5.25
C ASP A 226 3.31 -15.03 -6.25
N ASP A 227 3.16 -16.36 -6.31
CA ASP A 227 2.19 -17.08 -7.14
C ASP A 227 2.06 -16.63 -8.62
N GLY A 228 3.14 -16.09 -9.19
CA GLY A 228 3.16 -15.60 -10.58
C GLY A 228 2.53 -14.21 -10.75
N ALA A 229 2.40 -13.46 -9.67
CA ALA A 229 2.11 -12.05 -9.61
C ALA A 229 3.33 -11.28 -9.07
N LEU A 230 3.36 -9.97 -9.32
CA LEU A 230 4.23 -9.02 -8.63
C LEU A 230 3.36 -8.33 -7.58
N THR A 231 3.75 -8.44 -6.31
CA THR A 231 3.09 -7.77 -5.18
C THR A 231 4.03 -6.72 -4.61
N TRP A 232 3.47 -5.64 -4.07
CA TRP A 232 4.24 -4.69 -3.28
C TRP A 232 3.40 -4.00 -2.23
N ASP A 233 4.07 -3.70 -1.14
CA ASP A 233 3.53 -3.09 0.07
C ASP A 233 4.39 -1.89 0.43
N VAL A 234 3.75 -0.81 0.87
CA VAL A 234 4.45 0.41 1.30
C VAL A 234 3.85 0.88 2.60
N GLU A 235 4.63 0.71 3.66
CA GLU A 235 4.25 0.99 5.04
C GLU A 235 4.92 2.29 5.50
N VAL A 236 4.22 3.05 6.34
CA VAL A 236 4.73 4.31 6.90
C VAL A 236 4.70 4.18 8.41
N ASP A 237 5.88 4.05 9.00
CA ASP A 237 6.06 3.98 10.44
C ASP A 237 6.33 5.38 11.00
N ASP A 238 5.31 5.95 11.65
CA ASP A 238 5.40 7.23 12.36
C ASP A 238 5.82 7.06 13.84
N ASP A 239 5.83 5.83 14.37
CA ASP A 239 5.88 5.55 15.82
C ASP A 239 7.28 5.42 16.43
N LYS A 240 8.29 6.09 15.89
CA LYS A 240 9.64 6.07 16.51
C LYS A 240 9.69 6.67 17.93
N ASP A 241 8.62 7.27 18.41
CA ASP A 241 8.60 8.06 19.63
C ASP A 241 7.97 7.40 20.89
N ASP A 242 7.27 6.24 20.83
CA ASP A 242 6.48 5.79 22.01
C ASP A 242 7.04 4.61 22.83
N ASP A 243 8.14 3.97 22.43
CA ASP A 243 8.74 2.88 23.23
C ASP A 243 9.57 3.37 24.44
N SER A 244 9.71 4.69 24.62
CA SER A 244 10.57 5.25 25.67
C SER A 244 9.96 5.22 27.08
N ASP A 245 8.64 5.00 27.22
CA ASP A 245 7.93 5.22 28.50
C ASP A 245 7.31 3.96 29.14
N HIS A 246 7.65 2.75 28.68
CA HIS A 246 7.37 1.50 29.43
C HIS A 246 8.49 1.07 30.38
N ASP A 247 9.46 1.95 30.65
CA ASP A 247 10.36 1.83 31.81
C ASP A 247 9.69 2.30 33.12
N ASP A 248 8.37 2.45 33.16
CA ASP A 248 7.64 2.85 34.35
C ASP A 248 7.41 1.68 35.34
N LYS A 249 8.53 1.38 36.02
CA LYS A 249 8.57 1.09 37.45
C LYS A 249 7.90 -0.21 37.88
N ASP A 250 8.52 -1.33 37.51
CA ASP A 250 8.71 -2.44 38.46
C ASP A 250 9.71 -2.00 39.56
N HIS A 251 9.32 -0.98 40.33
CA HIS A 251 9.98 -0.64 41.58
C HIS A 251 9.25 -1.38 42.68
N GLY A 252 9.88 -2.45 43.13
CA GLY A 252 9.40 -3.30 44.20
C GLY A 252 9.01 -2.55 45.47
N GLU A 253 7.95 -3.06 46.09
CA GLU A 253 7.84 -3.26 47.52
C GLU A 253 7.56 -4.76 47.67
N GLU A 254 8.57 -5.63 47.75
CA GLU A 254 9.25 -6.01 48.99
C GLU A 254 8.35 -5.95 50.25
N HIS A 255 8.02 -7.15 50.75
CA HIS A 255 7.61 -7.49 52.13
C HIS A 255 6.24 -6.95 52.60
N GLU A 256 5.33 -7.74 53.19
CA GLU A 256 5.53 -8.48 54.44
C GLU A 256 4.69 -9.76 54.52
N ASP A 257 5.27 -10.74 55.20
CA ASP A 257 4.68 -11.97 55.69
C ASP A 257 3.35 -11.75 56.42
N HIS A 258 2.33 -12.53 56.07
CA HIS A 258 1.21 -12.80 56.97
C HIS A 258 0.95 -14.31 57.02
N ASP A 259 1.54 -14.93 58.05
CA ASP A 259 1.01 -16.12 58.69
C ASP A 259 -0.49 -15.95 58.98
N ASP A 260 -1.35 -16.89 58.56
CA ASP A 260 -2.42 -17.37 59.44
C ASP A 260 -3.05 -18.71 58.98
N HIS A 261 -3.55 -19.40 59.99
CA HIS A 261 -3.90 -20.79 60.21
C HIS A 261 -5.06 -21.43 59.42
N GLY A 262 -4.96 -22.76 59.33
CA GLY A 262 -6.08 -23.71 59.37
C GLY A 262 -5.78 -24.93 58.48
N GLY A 263 -5.33 -26.07 58.98
CA GLY A 263 -5.95 -26.86 60.04
C GLY A 263 -6.77 -27.97 59.39
N ASP A 264 -6.14 -29.10 59.08
CA ASP A 264 -6.87 -30.34 58.78
C ASP A 264 -6.17 -31.55 59.41
N GLN A 265 -6.78 -32.08 60.47
CA GLN A 265 -6.38 -33.30 61.14
C GLN A 265 -7.18 -34.46 60.55
N GLY A 266 -6.64 -35.10 59.52
CA GLY A 266 -7.07 -36.44 59.12
C GLY A 266 -6.57 -37.48 60.12
N GLN A 267 -7.42 -37.87 61.07
CA GLN A 267 -7.31 -39.16 61.76
C GLN A 267 -8.16 -40.17 61.00
N ASP A 268 -7.49 -41.05 60.25
CA ASP A 268 -8.09 -42.30 59.80
C ASP A 268 -7.82 -43.36 60.89
N ASP A 269 -8.90 -43.86 61.49
CA ASP A 269 -8.92 -44.99 62.41
C ASP A 269 -8.89 -46.32 61.61
N ASP A 270 -8.02 -47.25 62.02
CA ASP A 270 -7.96 -48.67 61.62
C ASP A 270 -8.79 -49.55 62.58
#